data_AF-A0A0A9XZA1-F1
#
_entry.id   AF-A0A0A9XZA1-F1
#
_cell.length_a   1.000
_cell.length_b   1.000
_cell.length_c   1.000
_cell.angle_alpha   90.00
_cell.angle_beta   90.00
_cell.angle_gamma   90.00
#
_symmetry.space_group_name_H-M   'P 1'
#
loop_
_entity.id
_entity.type
_entity.pdbx_description
1 polymer ?
#
loop_
_entity_poly.entity_id
_entity_poly.type
_entity_poly.pdbx_seq_one_letter_code
_entity_poly.pdbx_strand_id
1 'polypeptide(L)'
;LICFVIGLLAFQVPVFFTRYFPLVLQFTTEKAVLTGFVIISLMGLTTVEIVTKVLGPREWALLNIATLLYLGTMLLAVSMSNFSLAFLASIFIVPMALIVGSNLPRILKTLICLMCQPLLLLAAIIAAATYYHFGDFGRTVPALAESLVLTSVDTLVYGATSQVIPILAYTPGWHMAYVLCRASWKSQKPKTD
;
A
#
# COMPACT_ATOMS: atom_id res chain seq x y z
N LEU A 1 11.21 0.19 10.11
CA LEU A 1 11.69 -1.12 9.61
C LEU A 1 10.55 -2.05 9.19
N ILE A 2 9.61 -2.40 10.07
CA ILE A 2 8.51 -3.34 9.78
C ILE A 2 7.72 -2.95 8.51
N CYS A 3 7.35 -1.67 8.35
CA CYS A 3 6.62 -1.20 7.16
C CYS A 3 7.40 -1.41 5.85
N PHE A 4 8.73 -1.31 5.88
CA PHE A 4 9.59 -1.57 4.72
C PHE A 4 9.74 -3.06 4.44
N VAL A 5 9.82 -3.90 5.48
CA VAL A 5 9.83 -5.36 5.34
C VAL A 5 8.56 -5.84 4.66
N ILE A 6 7.40 -5.28 5.00
CA ILE A 6 6.13 -5.62 4.33
C ILE A 6 6.20 -5.26 2.83
N GLY A 7 6.72 -4.09 2.49
CA GLY A 7 6.93 -3.71 1.08
C GLY A 7 7.88 -4.67 0.36
N LEU A 8 8.98 -5.08 1.00
CA LEU A 8 9.92 -6.05 0.44
C LEU A 8 9.28 -7.43 0.25
N LEU A 9 8.48 -7.90 1.22
CA LEU A 9 7.74 -9.15 1.12
C LEU A 9 6.72 -9.08 -0.02
N ALA A 10 6.00 -7.96 -0.16
CA ALA A 10 5.08 -7.73 -1.26
C ALA A 10 5.78 -7.79 -2.63
N PHE A 11 7.03 -7.29 -2.73
CA PHE A 11 7.81 -7.37 -3.97
C PHE A 11 8.20 -8.81 -4.33
N GLN A 12 8.41 -9.66 -3.33
CA GLN A 12 8.74 -11.08 -3.54
C GLN A 12 7.51 -11.97 -3.76
N VAL A 13 6.28 -11.43 -3.66
CA VAL A 13 5.04 -12.19 -3.85
C VAL A 13 5.01 -12.95 -5.18
N PRO A 14 5.28 -12.32 -6.33
CA PRO A 14 5.16 -13.02 -7.61
C PRO A 14 6.10 -14.23 -7.71
N VAL A 15 7.31 -14.15 -7.15
CA VAL A 15 8.27 -15.26 -7.19
C VAL A 15 7.90 -16.36 -6.20
N PHE A 16 7.55 -15.99 -4.97
CA PHE A 16 7.26 -16.97 -3.92
C PHE A 16 5.94 -17.70 -4.20
N PHE A 17 4.85 -16.97 -4.45
CA PHE A 17 3.52 -17.58 -4.53
C PHE A 17 3.34 -18.40 -5.81
N THR A 18 3.94 -18.00 -6.94
CA THR A 18 3.88 -18.82 -8.18
C THR A 18 4.67 -20.11 -8.07
N ARG A 19 5.65 -20.20 -7.16
CA ARG A 19 6.40 -21.44 -6.92
C ARG A 19 5.66 -22.42 -6.01
N TYR A 20 5.04 -21.93 -4.94
CA TYR A 20 4.45 -22.80 -3.91
C TYR A 20 2.96 -23.10 -4.11
N PHE A 21 2.15 -22.12 -4.53
CA PHE A 21 0.69 -22.29 -4.57
C PHE A 21 0.20 -23.22 -5.67
N PRO A 22 0.79 -23.23 -6.89
CA PRO A 22 0.42 -24.22 -7.90
C PRO A 22 0.70 -25.66 -7.46
N LEU A 23 1.75 -25.88 -6.67
CA LEU A 23 2.12 -27.21 -6.17
C LEU A 23 1.18 -27.72 -5.07
N VAL A 24 0.72 -26.83 -4.18
CA VAL A 24 -0.06 -27.24 -3.00
C VAL A 24 -1.57 -27.13 -3.23
N LEU A 25 -2.02 -26.09 -3.94
CA LEU A 25 -3.43 -25.71 -4.07
C LEU A 25 -3.95 -25.81 -5.51
N GLN A 26 -3.11 -26.19 -6.49
CA GLN A 26 -3.44 -26.25 -7.92
C GLN A 26 -4.02 -24.93 -8.48
N PHE A 27 -3.59 -23.80 -7.92
CA PHE A 27 -4.01 -22.49 -8.40
C PHE A 27 -3.34 -22.14 -9.73
N THR A 28 -4.08 -21.44 -10.59
CA THR A 28 -3.48 -20.75 -11.74
C THR A 28 -2.55 -19.63 -11.27
N THR A 29 -1.53 -19.32 -12.05
CA THR A 29 -0.50 -18.31 -11.73
C THR A 29 -1.11 -16.97 -11.32
N GLU A 30 -2.11 -16.50 -12.08
CA GLU A 30 -2.87 -15.27 -11.80
C GLU A 30 -3.51 -15.26 -10.41
N LYS A 31 -4.23 -16.35 -10.08
CA LYS A 31 -4.90 -16.47 -8.78
C LYS A 31 -3.89 -16.58 -7.65
N ALA A 32 -2.77 -17.27 -7.85
CA ALA A 32 -1.70 -17.37 -6.86
C ALA A 32 -1.09 -16.00 -6.53
N VAL A 33 -0.76 -15.20 -7.55
CA VAL A 33 -0.17 -13.87 -7.37
C VAL A 33 -1.16 -12.92 -6.69
N LEU A 34 -2.41 -12.86 -7.16
CA LEU A 34 -3.44 -12.02 -6.54
C LEU A 34 -3.65 -12.40 -5.07
N THR A 35 -3.76 -13.69 -4.78
CA THR A 35 -3.94 -14.20 -3.41
C THR A 35 -2.75 -13.81 -2.52
N GLY A 36 -1.52 -13.89 -3.03
CA GLY A 36 -0.34 -13.45 -2.30
C GLY A 36 -0.36 -11.96 -1.96
N PHE A 37 -0.75 -11.10 -2.90
CA PHE A 37 -0.91 -9.67 -2.63
C PHE A 37 -2.00 -9.37 -1.60
N VAL A 38 -3.10 -10.13 -1.63
CA VAL A 38 -4.16 -10.03 -0.61
C VAL A 38 -3.64 -10.46 0.76
N ILE A 39 -2.94 -11.59 0.86
CA ILE A 39 -2.37 -12.07 2.13
C ILE A 39 -1.41 -11.05 2.72
N ILE A 40 -0.45 -10.53 1.93
CA ILE A 40 0.50 -9.52 2.43
C ILE A 40 -0.21 -8.23 2.82
N SER A 41 -1.24 -7.81 2.07
CA SER A 41 -2.06 -6.65 2.44
C SER A 41 -2.76 -6.85 3.78
N LEU A 42 -3.36 -8.03 4.03
CA LEU A 42 -4.01 -8.36 5.30
C LEU A 42 -3.00 -8.42 6.45
N MET A 43 -1.83 -9.05 6.24
CA MET A 43 -0.73 -9.02 7.21
C MET A 43 -0.35 -7.59 7.56
N GLY A 44 -0.24 -6.73 6.55
CA GLY A 44 -0.01 -5.30 6.68
C GLY A 44 -0.99 -4.60 7.63
N LEU A 45 -2.29 -4.85 7.47
CA LEU A 45 -3.33 -4.28 8.33
C LEU A 45 -3.20 -4.72 9.80
N THR A 46 -2.84 -5.98 10.04
CA THR A 46 -2.66 -6.51 11.40
C THR A 46 -1.45 -5.91 12.12
N THR A 47 -0.44 -5.43 11.39
CA THR A 47 0.80 -4.90 11.98
C THR A 47 0.57 -3.68 12.87
N VAL A 48 -0.51 -2.92 12.65
CA VAL A 48 -0.81 -1.76 13.48
C VAL A 48 -1.03 -2.13 14.94
N GLU A 49 -1.65 -3.28 15.23
CA GLU A 49 -1.90 -3.72 16.61
C GLU A 49 -0.62 -4.08 17.36
N ILE A 50 0.42 -4.48 16.62
CA ILE A 50 1.74 -4.78 17.19
C ILE A 50 2.44 -3.46 17.47
N VAL A 51 2.43 -2.54 16.49
CA VAL A 51 3.11 -1.24 16.56
C VAL A 51 2.53 -0.37 17.68
N THR A 52 1.20 -0.36 17.87
CA THR A 52 0.55 0.43 18.92
C THR A 52 0.90 0.00 20.34
N LYS A 53 1.30 -1.26 20.54
CA LYS A 53 1.70 -1.79 21.85
C LYS A 53 3.16 -1.52 22.19
N VAL A 54 3.99 -1.27 21.18
CA VAL A 54 5.45 -1.15 21.34
C VAL A 54 5.92 0.30 21.42
N LEU A 55 5.25 1.24 20.74
CA LEU A 55 5.71 2.63 20.70
C LEU A 55 5.25 3.46 21.91
N GLY A 56 6.22 4.16 22.50
CA GLY A 56 5.99 5.23 23.47
C GLY A 56 5.64 6.58 22.83
N PRO A 57 5.31 7.61 23.64
CA PRO A 57 4.85 8.91 23.16
C PRO A 57 5.87 9.66 22.28
N ARG A 58 7.17 9.54 22.58
CA ARG A 58 8.24 10.19 21.81
C ARG A 58 8.41 9.53 20.44
N GLU A 59 8.33 8.21 20.41
CA GLU A 59 8.44 7.41 19.20
C GLU A 59 7.29 7.70 18.24
N TRP A 60 6.09 8.00 18.75
CA TRP A 60 4.95 8.45 17.92
C TRP A 60 5.21 9.76 17.19
N ALA A 61 5.81 10.75 17.87
CA ALA A 61 6.18 12.02 17.25
C ALA A 61 7.25 11.81 16.15
N LEU A 62 8.25 10.99 16.43
CA LEU A 62 9.28 10.63 15.45
C LEU A 62 8.69 9.88 14.25
N LEU A 63 7.74 8.97 14.46
CA LEU A 63 7.07 8.25 13.38
C LEU A 63 6.29 9.22 12.47
N ASN A 64 5.62 10.21 13.03
CA ASN A 64 4.91 11.23 12.25
C ASN A 64 5.87 12.04 11.37
N ILE A 65 6.96 12.54 11.95
CA ILE A 65 8.00 13.29 11.21
C ILE A 65 8.61 12.42 10.11
N ALA A 66 8.99 11.18 10.44
CA ALA A 66 9.58 10.24 9.49
C ALA A 66 8.62 9.90 8.35
N THR A 67 7.32 9.77 8.63
CA THR A 67 6.29 9.49 7.61
C THR A 67 6.18 10.66 6.63
N LEU A 68 6.06 11.89 7.13
CA LEU A 68 5.96 13.09 6.29
C LEU A 68 7.21 13.28 5.44
N LEU A 69 8.40 13.10 6.04
CA LEU A 69 9.67 13.18 5.34
C LEU A 69 9.76 12.10 4.24
N TYR A 70 9.38 10.87 4.56
CA TYR A 70 9.40 9.76 3.61
C TYR A 70 8.46 10.01 2.42
N LEU A 71 7.20 10.39 2.67
CA LEU A 71 6.24 10.70 1.60
C LEU A 71 6.74 11.85 0.69
N GLY A 72 7.34 12.89 1.27
CA GLY A 72 7.94 13.98 0.50
C GLY A 72 9.13 13.53 -0.35
N THR A 73 10.07 12.78 0.23
CA THR A 73 11.23 12.24 -0.51
C THR A 73 10.82 11.25 -1.59
N MET A 74 9.80 10.42 -1.35
CA MET A 74 9.23 9.52 -2.35
C MET A 74 8.66 10.31 -3.52
N LEU A 75 7.83 11.33 -3.27
CA LEU A 75 7.26 12.16 -4.35
C LEU A 75 8.33 12.85 -5.17
N LEU A 76 9.39 13.35 -4.53
CA LEU A 76 10.55 13.93 -5.21
C LEU A 76 11.29 12.88 -6.06
N ALA A 77 11.56 11.70 -5.50
CA ALA A 77 12.22 10.63 -6.25
C ALA A 77 11.38 10.18 -7.48
N VAL A 78 10.06 10.05 -7.31
CA VAL A 78 9.16 9.71 -8.41
C VAL A 78 9.11 10.85 -9.43
N SER A 79 9.15 12.12 -9.01
CA SER A 79 9.12 13.26 -9.95
C SER A 79 10.37 13.36 -10.80
N MET A 80 11.53 12.97 -10.27
CA MET A 80 12.78 12.86 -11.03
C MET A 80 12.74 11.74 -12.07
N SER A 81 12.00 10.65 -11.81
CA SER A 81 11.84 9.55 -12.76
C SER A 81 10.75 9.82 -13.79
N ASN A 82 9.58 10.30 -13.34
CA ASN A 82 8.42 10.58 -14.18
C ASN A 82 7.53 11.63 -13.49
N PHE A 83 7.57 12.86 -14.01
CA PHE A 83 6.79 13.98 -13.47
C PHE A 83 5.28 13.72 -13.49
N SER A 84 4.74 13.14 -14.56
CA SER A 84 3.30 12.85 -14.68
C SER A 84 2.84 11.82 -13.65
N LEU A 85 3.64 10.78 -13.42
CA LEU A 85 3.37 9.79 -12.38
C LEU A 85 3.43 10.41 -10.98
N ALA A 86 4.40 11.29 -10.73
CA ALA A 86 4.50 12.00 -9.46
C ALA A 86 3.31 12.92 -9.20
N PHE A 87 2.85 13.64 -10.23
CA PHE A 87 1.64 14.46 -10.15
C PHE A 87 0.42 13.59 -9.80
N LEU A 88 0.22 12.47 -10.51
CA LEU A 88 -0.86 11.53 -10.21
C LEU A 88 -0.76 10.94 -8.80
N ALA A 89 0.44 10.54 -8.36
CA ALA A 89 0.69 10.02 -7.03
C ALA A 89 0.39 11.08 -5.95
N SER A 90 0.70 12.35 -6.21
CA SER A 90 0.45 13.45 -5.26
C SER A 90 -1.03 13.65 -4.95
N ILE A 91 -1.92 13.36 -5.91
CA ILE A 91 -3.39 13.40 -5.72
C ILE A 91 -3.82 12.47 -4.59
N PHE A 92 -3.13 11.35 -4.38
CA PHE A 92 -3.44 10.41 -3.31
C PHE A 92 -2.58 10.62 -2.05
N ILE A 93 -1.28 10.90 -2.23
CA ILE A 93 -0.32 11.03 -1.11
C ILE A 93 -0.58 12.30 -0.29
N VAL A 94 -0.85 13.44 -0.94
CA VAL A 94 -1.00 14.71 -0.24
C VAL A 94 -2.24 14.72 0.68
N PRO A 95 -3.44 14.30 0.22
CA PRO A 95 -4.58 14.17 1.12
C PRO A 95 -4.32 13.19 2.26
N MET A 96 -3.62 12.09 2.00
CA MET A 96 -3.25 11.13 3.03
C MET A 96 -2.41 11.78 4.14
N ALA A 97 -1.40 12.58 3.77
CA ALA A 97 -0.57 13.31 4.72
C ALA A 97 -1.38 14.32 5.55
N LEU A 98 -2.33 15.02 4.93
CA LEU A 98 -3.20 15.98 5.61
C LEU A 98 -4.16 15.29 6.60
N ILE A 99 -4.67 14.11 6.26
CA ILE A 99 -5.59 13.34 7.11
C ILE A 99 -4.92 12.93 8.43
N VAL A 100 -3.64 12.57 8.41
CA VAL A 100 -2.87 12.21 9.60
C VAL A 100 -2.99 13.31 10.67
N GLY A 101 -2.79 14.57 10.27
CA GLY A 101 -2.87 15.74 11.17
C GLY A 101 -4.27 16.32 11.41
N SER A 102 -5.31 15.83 10.73
CA SER A 102 -6.67 16.38 10.84
C SER A 102 -7.37 16.05 12.17
N ASN A 103 -8.46 16.77 12.49
CA ASN A 103 -9.31 16.45 13.66
C ASN A 103 -10.47 15.49 13.33
N LEU A 104 -10.42 14.79 12.20
CA LEU A 104 -11.47 13.85 11.78
C LEU A 104 -11.61 12.67 12.76
N PRO A 105 -12.81 12.08 12.88
CA PRO A 105 -13.01 10.89 13.70
C PRO A 105 -12.14 9.75 13.20
N ARG A 106 -11.56 8.99 14.12
CA ARG A 106 -10.61 7.89 13.86
C ARG A 106 -11.10 6.91 12.79
N ILE A 107 -12.39 6.56 12.85
CA ILE A 107 -13.01 5.61 11.91
C ILE A 107 -12.95 6.18 10.49
N LEU A 108 -13.30 7.46 10.32
CA LEU A 108 -13.28 8.10 9.01
C LEU A 108 -11.85 8.23 8.46
N LYS A 109 -10.88 8.62 9.29
CA LYS A 109 -9.46 8.62 8.90
C LYS A 109 -9.01 7.24 8.41
N THR A 110 -9.38 6.20 9.16
CA THR A 110 -9.01 4.82 8.85
C THR A 110 -9.66 4.36 7.54
N LEU A 111 -10.93 4.66 7.32
CA LEU A 111 -11.65 4.33 6.09
C LEU A 111 -11.04 5.02 4.86
N ILE A 112 -10.79 6.33 4.94
CA ILE A 112 -10.18 7.07 3.83
C ILE A 112 -8.77 6.51 3.55
N CYS A 113 -8.00 6.23 4.61
CA CYS A 113 -6.69 5.64 4.48
C CYS A 113 -6.74 4.23 3.83
N LEU A 114 -7.72 3.39 4.19
CA LEU A 114 -7.94 2.09 3.56
C LEU A 114 -8.28 2.21 2.07
N MET A 115 -9.08 3.20 1.67
CA MET A 115 -9.37 3.44 0.26
C MET A 115 -8.13 3.80 -0.55
N CYS A 116 -7.11 4.38 0.09
CA CYS A 116 -5.81 4.66 -0.52
C CYS A 116 -4.84 3.47 -0.51
N GLN A 117 -5.25 2.27 -0.08
CA GLN A 117 -4.40 1.08 -0.15
C GLN A 117 -4.00 0.81 -1.62
N PRO A 118 -2.73 0.54 -1.95
CA PRO A 118 -2.29 0.43 -3.35
C PRO A 118 -3.02 -0.66 -4.13
N LEU A 119 -3.33 -1.81 -3.48
CA LEU A 119 -4.11 -2.87 -4.11
C LEU A 119 -5.56 -2.46 -4.39
N LEU A 120 -6.19 -1.69 -3.49
CA LEU A 120 -7.55 -1.18 -3.68
C LEU A 120 -7.60 -0.07 -4.73
N LEU A 121 -6.59 0.81 -4.77
CA LEU A 121 -6.47 1.82 -5.82
C LEU A 121 -6.32 1.17 -7.19
N LEU A 122 -5.46 0.15 -7.32
CA LEU A 122 -5.31 -0.60 -8.55
C LEU A 122 -6.61 -1.30 -8.95
N ALA A 123 -7.26 -1.97 -8.00
CA ALA A 123 -8.55 -2.63 -8.23
C ALA A 123 -9.63 -1.62 -8.68
N ALA A 124 -9.68 -0.43 -8.09
CA ALA A 124 -10.63 0.63 -8.46
C ALA A 124 -10.37 1.17 -9.87
N ILE A 125 -9.10 1.39 -10.25
CA ILE A 125 -8.72 1.82 -11.60
C ILE A 125 -9.12 0.76 -12.63
N ILE A 126 -8.80 -0.51 -12.37
CA ILE A 126 -9.15 -1.61 -13.28
C ILE A 126 -10.66 -1.81 -13.34
N ALA A 127 -11.38 -1.68 -12.22
CA ALA A 127 -12.85 -1.75 -12.21
C ALA A 127 -13.47 -0.65 -13.08
N ALA A 128 -12.99 0.60 -12.94
CA ALA A 128 -13.46 1.72 -13.73
C ALA A 128 -13.18 1.53 -15.22
N ALA A 129 -11.97 1.07 -15.57
CA ALA A 129 -11.61 0.78 -16.96
C ALA A 129 -12.45 -0.37 -17.54
N THR A 130 -12.65 -1.44 -16.77
CA THR A 130 -13.44 -2.61 -17.20
C THR A 130 -14.91 -2.22 -17.42
N TYR A 131 -15.49 -1.42 -16.52
CA TYR A 131 -16.85 -0.91 -16.68
C TYR A 131 -16.97 0.02 -17.89
N TYR A 132 -16.00 0.91 -18.11
CA TYR A 132 -16.01 1.80 -19.26
C TYR A 132 -15.96 1.05 -20.60
N HIS A 133 -15.15 0.00 -20.70
CA HIS A 133 -14.97 -0.76 -21.94
C HIS A 133 -16.03 -1.84 -22.18
N PHE A 134 -16.49 -2.53 -21.12
CA PHE A 134 -17.35 -3.71 -21.25
C PHE A 134 -18.73 -3.55 -20.61
N GLY A 135 -18.96 -2.50 -19.83
CA GLY A 135 -20.22 -2.27 -19.11
C GLY A 135 -20.51 -3.25 -17.97
N ASP A 136 -19.53 -4.08 -17.58
CA ASP A 136 -19.70 -5.14 -16.57
C ASP A 136 -18.51 -5.20 -15.62
N PHE A 137 -18.79 -5.40 -14.32
CA PHE A 137 -17.79 -5.56 -13.27
C PHE A 137 -17.32 -7.02 -13.11
N GLY A 138 -18.03 -8.00 -13.66
CA GLY A 138 -17.70 -9.43 -13.54
C GLY A 138 -16.28 -9.80 -14.02
N ARG A 139 -15.71 -9.00 -14.92
CA ARG A 139 -14.37 -9.19 -15.48
C ARG A 139 -13.25 -8.47 -14.72
N THR A 140 -13.58 -7.72 -13.68
CA THR A 140 -12.60 -6.91 -12.92
C THR A 140 -11.57 -7.77 -12.20
N VAL A 141 -12.01 -8.84 -11.52
CA VAL A 141 -11.09 -9.69 -10.73
C VAL A 141 -10.11 -10.46 -11.63
N PRO A 142 -10.56 -11.10 -12.74
CA PRO A 142 -9.64 -11.66 -13.73
C PRO A 142 -8.65 -10.63 -14.29
N ALA A 143 -9.15 -9.46 -14.73
CA ALA A 143 -8.31 -8.41 -15.29
C ALA A 143 -7.27 -7.87 -14.29
N LEU A 144 -7.64 -7.77 -13.01
CA LEU A 144 -6.72 -7.39 -11.93
C LEU A 144 -5.63 -8.46 -11.73
N ALA A 145 -6.00 -9.73 -11.72
CA ALA A 145 -5.06 -10.82 -11.55
C ALA A 145 -4.05 -10.90 -12.70
N GLU A 146 -4.53 -10.77 -13.94
CA GLU A 146 -3.70 -10.73 -15.15
C GLU A 146 -2.78 -9.51 -15.17
N SER A 147 -3.31 -8.32 -14.84
CA SER A 147 -2.52 -7.08 -14.76
C SER A 147 -1.40 -7.18 -13.71
N LEU A 148 -1.66 -7.80 -12.56
CA LEU A 148 -0.64 -8.02 -11.53
C LEU A 148 0.46 -8.97 -12.00
N VAL A 149 0.12 -10.03 -12.74
CA VAL A 149 1.12 -10.94 -13.32
C VAL A 149 1.94 -10.21 -14.38
N LEU A 150 1.29 -9.51 -15.32
CA LEU A 150 1.97 -8.80 -16.40
C LEU A 150 2.95 -7.75 -15.86
N THR A 151 2.49 -6.91 -14.94
CA THR A 151 3.37 -5.91 -14.29
C THR A 151 4.51 -6.54 -13.51
N SER A 152 4.30 -7.72 -12.92
CA SER A 152 5.38 -8.48 -12.26
C SER A 152 6.41 -8.99 -13.24
N VAL A 153 5.98 -9.50 -14.41
CA VAL A 153 6.90 -9.92 -15.47
C VAL A 153 7.68 -8.72 -16.00
N ASP A 154 7.00 -7.60 -16.24
CA ASP A 154 7.66 -6.38 -16.74
C ASP A 154 8.73 -5.88 -15.78
N THR A 155 8.45 -5.91 -14.48
CA THR A 155 9.41 -5.49 -13.47
C THR A 155 10.55 -6.49 -13.29
N LEU A 156 10.28 -7.80 -13.23
CA LEU A 156 11.31 -8.81 -12.94
C LEU A 156 12.18 -9.15 -14.14
N VAL A 157 11.62 -9.13 -15.36
CA VAL A 157 12.33 -9.50 -16.59
C VAL A 157 12.89 -8.27 -17.29
N TYR A 158 12.09 -7.21 -17.44
CA TYR A 158 12.48 -6.01 -18.18
C TYR A 158 12.97 -4.85 -17.29
N GLY A 159 12.96 -5.02 -15.97
CA GLY A 159 13.40 -3.99 -15.04
C GLY A 159 12.49 -2.76 -15.02
N ALA A 160 11.23 -2.89 -15.45
CA ALA A 160 10.28 -1.78 -15.41
C ALA A 160 10.01 -1.32 -13.98
N THR A 161 9.97 -0.01 -13.74
CA THR A 161 9.75 0.58 -12.41
C THR A 161 8.29 0.67 -12.00
N SER A 162 7.36 0.29 -12.89
CA SER A 162 5.91 0.41 -12.74
C SER A 162 5.38 -0.31 -11.49
N GLN A 163 5.95 -1.47 -11.15
CA GLN A 163 5.57 -2.22 -9.95
C GLN A 163 6.43 -1.86 -8.73
N VAL A 164 7.70 -1.49 -8.94
CA VAL A 164 8.64 -1.11 -7.87
C VAL A 164 8.13 0.10 -7.09
N ILE A 165 7.68 1.16 -7.78
CA ILE A 165 7.22 2.39 -7.13
C ILE A 165 6.02 2.13 -6.19
N PRO A 166 4.92 1.50 -6.61
CA PRO A 166 3.79 1.25 -5.72
C PRO A 166 4.10 0.24 -4.61
N ILE A 167 4.91 -0.79 -4.88
CA ILE A 167 5.20 -1.83 -3.88
C ILE A 167 6.28 -1.39 -2.88
N LEU A 168 7.43 -0.93 -3.35
CA LEU A 168 8.59 -0.65 -2.49
C LEU A 168 8.59 0.79 -1.97
N ALA A 169 8.02 1.73 -2.71
CA ALA A 169 8.00 3.14 -2.31
C ALA A 169 6.68 3.52 -1.62
N TYR A 170 5.53 3.31 -2.29
CA TYR A 170 4.23 3.74 -1.78
C TYR A 170 3.74 2.87 -0.62
N THR A 171 3.81 1.54 -0.71
CA THR A 171 3.24 0.64 0.31
C THR A 171 3.82 0.88 1.71
N PRO A 172 5.14 1.07 1.92
CA PRO A 172 5.67 1.41 3.24
C PRO A 172 5.18 2.77 3.76
N GLY A 173 5.11 3.78 2.88
CA GLY A 173 4.61 5.11 3.21
C GLY A 173 3.14 5.07 3.62
N TRP A 174 2.34 4.32 2.86
CA TRP A 174 0.94 4.07 3.17
C TRP A 174 0.79 3.37 4.53
N HIS A 175 1.59 2.34 4.82
CA HIS A 175 1.53 1.61 6.09
C HIS A 175 1.84 2.52 7.28
N MET A 176 2.87 3.37 7.17
CA MET A 176 3.22 4.31 8.24
C MET A 176 2.09 5.30 8.49
N ALA A 177 1.50 5.86 7.43
CA ALA A 177 0.34 6.74 7.54
C ALA A 177 -0.91 6.02 8.10
N TYR A 178 -1.15 4.76 7.72
CA TYR A 178 -2.23 3.93 8.25
C TYR A 178 -2.10 3.68 9.75
N VAL A 179 -0.89 3.34 10.20
CA VAL A 179 -0.57 3.21 11.63
C VAL A 179 -0.90 4.50 12.37
N LEU A 180 -0.50 5.66 11.86
CA LEU A 180 -0.75 6.96 12.48
C LEU A 180 -2.24 7.33 12.51
N CYS A 181 -2.97 7.09 11.42
CA CYS A 181 -4.42 7.33 11.34
C CYS A 181 -5.22 6.45 12.30
N ARG A 182 -4.75 5.22 12.52
CA ARG A 182 -5.38 4.28 13.44
C ARG A 182 -4.89 4.45 14.88
N ALA A 183 -3.76 5.09 15.15
CA ALA A 183 -3.31 5.36 16.52
C ALA A 183 -4.31 6.29 17.26
N SER A 184 -4.52 6.06 18.55
CA SER A 184 -5.38 6.95 19.36
C SER A 184 -4.57 8.15 19.85
N TRP A 185 -5.09 9.37 19.68
CA TRP A 185 -4.49 10.61 20.20
C TRP A 185 -4.13 10.53 21.70
N LYS A 186 -4.83 9.68 22.47
CA LYS A 186 -4.52 9.43 23.90
C LYS A 186 -3.18 8.75 24.14
N SER A 187 -2.62 7.97 23.20
CA SER A 187 -1.27 7.39 23.34
C SER A 187 -0.16 8.35 22.92
N GLN A 188 -0.50 9.50 22.35
CA GLN A 188 0.44 10.51 21.85
C GLN A 188 0.70 11.63 22.84
N LYS A 189 -0.12 11.78 23.89
CA LYS A 189 0.15 12.73 24.98
C LYS A 189 1.12 12.11 25.99
N PRO A 190 2.16 12.82 26.44
CA PRO A 190 2.87 12.41 27.64
C PRO A 190 1.87 12.33 28.79
N LYS A 191 1.94 11.28 29.61
CA LYS A 191 1.25 11.26 30.89
C LYS A 191 1.86 12.41 31.70
N THR A 192 1.11 13.49 31.87
CA THR A 192 1.36 14.46 32.92
C THR A 192 0.89 13.80 34.20
N ASP A 193 1.84 13.17 34.90
CA ASP A 193 1.72 12.86 36.33
C ASP A 193 1.88 14.14 37.14
#